data_AF-A0A526YLJ8-F1
#
_entry.id   AF-A0A526YLJ8-F1
#
_cell.length_a   1.000
_cell.length_b   1.000
_cell.length_c   1.000
_cell.angle_alpha   90.00
_cell.angle_beta   90.00
_cell.angle_gamma   90.00
#
_symmetry.space_group_name_H-M   'P 1'
#
loop_
_entity.id
_entity.type
_entity.pdbx_description
1 polymer ?
#
loop_
_entity_poly.entity_id
_entity_poly.type
_entity_poly.pdbx_seq_one_letter_code
_entity_poly.pdbx_strand_id
1 'polypeptide(L)'
;MKSILKPLLMIVAMALGMTAAATLPARALVELNVNKGNVEPLPIAITDFQGGDALGAEISGIVSADLKRSGLFAPIDKSAFIEKISSPDATPRFEDWKVINAQALVTGSVSKEADG
;
A
#
# COMPACT_ATOMS: atom_id res chain seq x y z
N MET A 1 50.39 49.08 -37.82
CA MET A 1 49.02 49.01 -37.26
C MET A 1 48.20 47.80 -37.74
N LYS A 2 48.46 47.19 -38.90
CA LYS A 2 47.67 46.05 -39.44
C LYS A 2 47.97 44.67 -38.81
N SER A 3 49.07 44.51 -38.06
CA SER A 3 49.47 43.22 -37.46
C SER A 3 48.74 42.87 -36.16
N ILE A 4 48.18 43.86 -35.47
CA ILE A 4 47.52 43.70 -34.16
C ILE A 4 46.01 43.44 -34.29
N LEU A 5 45.43 43.71 -35.46
CA LEU A 5 44.01 43.57 -35.72
C LEU A 5 43.58 42.08 -35.88
N LYS A 6 44.45 41.26 -36.47
CA LYS A 6 44.20 39.81 -36.67
C LYS A 6 44.06 39.01 -35.36
N PRO A 7 44.96 39.15 -34.37
CA PRO A 7 44.80 38.41 -33.10
C PRO A 7 43.59 38.88 -32.30
N LEU A 8 43.26 40.18 -32.33
CA LEU A 8 42.07 40.71 -31.68
C LEU A 8 40.78 40.13 -32.28
N LEU A 9 40.72 40.03 -33.61
CA LEU A 9 39.55 39.49 -34.32
C LEU A 9 39.40 37.97 -34.08
N MET A 10 40.52 37.24 -33.94
CA MET A 10 40.48 35.82 -33.52
C MET A 10 39.98 35.63 -32.09
N ILE A 11 40.42 36.46 -31.14
CA ILE A 11 39.96 36.39 -29.75
C ILE A 11 38.46 36.67 -29.67
N VAL A 12 37.98 37.67 -30.41
CA VAL A 12 36.54 37.99 -30.47
C VAL A 12 35.74 36.85 -31.10
N ALA A 13 36.21 36.26 -32.20
CA ALA A 13 35.55 35.12 -32.83
C ALA A 13 35.51 33.89 -31.90
N MET A 14 36.57 33.65 -31.13
CA MET A 14 36.67 32.53 -30.19
C MET A 14 35.77 32.76 -28.96
N ALA A 15 35.67 33.99 -28.46
CA ALA A 15 34.75 34.36 -27.39
C ALA A 15 33.28 34.22 -27.82
N LEU A 16 32.94 34.65 -29.04
CA LEU A 16 31.60 34.49 -29.63
C LEU A 16 31.23 33.00 -29.81
N GLY A 17 32.18 32.19 -30.28
CA GLY A 17 32.01 30.75 -30.42
C GLY A 17 31.75 30.05 -29.08
N MET A 18 32.47 30.45 -28.02
CA MET A 18 32.26 29.89 -26.67
C MET A 18 30.91 30.27 -26.07
N THR A 19 30.40 31.49 -26.31
CA THR A 19 29.08 31.90 -25.81
C THR A 19 27.93 31.17 -26.49
N ALA A 20 28.05 30.81 -27.78
CA ALA A 20 27.02 30.06 -28.50
C ALA A 20 26.94 28.58 -28.07
N ALA A 21 28.03 28.00 -27.58
CA ALA A 21 28.06 26.63 -27.08
C ALA A 21 27.42 26.47 -25.67
N ALA A 22 27.18 27.58 -24.96
CA ALA A 22 26.67 27.56 -23.58
C ALA A 22 25.14 27.52 -23.47
N THR A 23 24.39 27.65 -24.57
CA THR A 23 22.91 27.75 -24.54
C THR A 23 22.20 26.43 -24.83
N LEU A 24 22.79 25.28 -24.45
CA LEU A 24 22.09 24.00 -24.60
C LEU A 24 20.86 23.96 -23.68
N PRO A 25 19.67 23.58 -24.20
CA PRO A 25 18.47 23.49 -23.37
C PRO A 25 18.67 22.42 -22.29
N ALA A 26 18.60 22.83 -21.02
CA ALA A 26 18.63 21.91 -19.90
C ALA A 26 17.34 21.07 -19.92
N ARG A 27 17.46 19.77 -20.24
CA ARG A 27 16.35 18.82 -20.16
C ARG A 27 16.13 18.40 -18.71
N ALA A 28 15.46 19.24 -17.93
CA ALA A 28 14.96 18.87 -16.61
C ALA A 28 13.72 17.99 -16.77
N LEU A 29 13.92 16.71 -17.10
CA LEU A 29 12.85 15.72 -17.12
C LEU A 29 12.51 15.37 -15.66
N VAL A 30 11.42 15.93 -15.15
CA VAL A 30 10.88 15.56 -13.83
C VAL A 30 10.03 14.31 -14.02
N GLU A 31 10.60 13.14 -13.70
CA GLU A 31 9.88 11.88 -13.71
C GLU A 31 9.22 11.66 -12.34
N LEU A 32 7.90 11.85 -12.28
CA LEU A 32 7.11 11.63 -11.08
C LEU A 32 6.62 10.19 -11.07
N ASN A 33 7.38 9.33 -10.41
CA ASN A 33 7.07 7.92 -10.23
C ASN A 33 6.09 7.75 -9.04
N VAL A 34 4.79 7.67 -9.33
CA VAL A 34 3.73 7.45 -8.34
C VAL A 34 3.41 5.96 -8.26
N ASN A 35 4.35 5.16 -7.73
CA ASN A 35 4.20 3.70 -7.67
C ASN A 35 3.45 3.20 -6.42
N LYS A 36 3.11 4.08 -5.48
CA LYS A 36 2.52 3.68 -4.19
C LYS A 36 1.46 4.67 -3.74
N GLY A 37 0.19 4.26 -3.79
CA GLY A 37 -0.80 4.83 -2.89
C GLY A 37 -0.43 4.42 -1.47
N ASN A 38 -0.21 5.39 -0.59
CA ASN A 38 -0.10 5.10 0.84
C ASN A 38 -1.51 4.81 1.37
N VAL A 39 -1.99 3.58 1.15
CA VAL A 39 -3.25 3.12 1.72
C VAL A 39 -2.97 2.70 3.15
N GLU A 40 -3.48 3.45 4.11
CA GLU A 40 -3.48 3.02 5.51
C GLU A 40 -4.30 1.73 5.61
N PRO A 41 -3.73 0.60 6.06
CA PRO A 41 -4.45 -0.66 6.08
C PRO A 41 -5.65 -0.59 7.03
N LEU A 42 -6.82 -1.07 6.58
CA LEU A 42 -8.06 -1.05 7.37
C LEU A 42 -7.99 -2.08 8.51
N PRO A 43 -8.12 -1.66 9.79
CA PRO A 43 -8.16 -2.59 10.92
C PRO A 43 -9.42 -3.48 10.86
N ILE A 44 -9.21 -4.80 10.84
CA ILE A 44 -10.29 -5.79 10.69
C ILE A 44 -10.18 -6.90 11.72
N ALA A 45 -11.29 -7.23 12.38
CA ALA A 45 -11.39 -8.40 13.25
C ALA A 45 -11.92 -9.59 12.46
N ILE A 46 -11.24 -10.73 12.54
CA ILE A 46 -11.62 -11.98 11.86
C ILE A 46 -11.71 -13.07 12.92
N THR A 47 -12.93 -13.51 13.25
CA THR A 47 -13.12 -14.57 14.24
C THR A 47 -12.80 -15.93 13.64
N ASP A 48 -12.56 -16.92 14.50
CA ASP A 48 -12.63 -18.31 14.05
C ASP A 48 -14.03 -18.58 13.48
N PHE A 49 -14.07 -19.26 12.34
CA PHE A 49 -15.36 -19.68 11.79
C PHE A 49 -15.88 -20.87 12.58
N GLN A 50 -17.18 -20.89 12.82
CA GLN A 50 -17.83 -21.91 13.64
C GLN A 50 -18.12 -23.18 12.84
N GLY A 51 -17.93 -24.35 13.43
CA GLY A 51 -18.24 -25.63 12.78
C GLY A 51 -17.11 -26.18 11.91
N GLY A 52 -17.33 -27.38 11.37
CA GLY A 52 -16.32 -28.11 10.60
C GLY A 52 -15.10 -28.56 11.43
N ASP A 53 -15.28 -28.81 12.74
CA ASP A 53 -14.19 -29.12 13.67
C ASP A 53 -13.06 -28.05 13.62
N ALA A 54 -11.84 -28.45 13.28
CA ALA A 54 -10.69 -27.55 13.13
C ALA A 54 -10.71 -26.74 11.82
N LEU A 55 -11.56 -27.10 10.86
CA LEU A 55 -11.58 -26.51 9.51
C LEU A 55 -12.03 -25.04 9.54
N GLY A 56 -12.96 -24.67 10.42
CA GLY A 56 -13.39 -23.28 10.57
C GLY A 56 -12.27 -22.35 11.00
N ALA A 57 -11.44 -22.80 11.96
CA ALA A 57 -10.25 -22.05 12.37
C ALA A 57 -9.22 -21.95 11.24
N GLU A 58 -8.97 -23.04 10.51
CA GLU A 58 -8.05 -23.08 9.37
C GLU A 58 -8.48 -22.12 8.24
N ILE A 59 -9.76 -22.17 7.83
CA ILE A 59 -10.31 -21.29 6.80
C ILE A 59 -10.24 -19.82 7.23
N SER A 60 -10.62 -19.50 8.47
CA SER A 60 -10.48 -18.13 8.99
C SER A 60 -9.01 -17.66 8.99
N GLY A 61 -8.07 -18.58 9.24
CA GLY A 61 -6.63 -18.34 9.16
C GLY A 61 -6.17 -18.00 7.74
N ILE A 62 -6.66 -18.73 6.74
CA ILE A 62 -6.39 -18.46 5.32
C ILE A 62 -6.95 -17.08 4.93
N VAL A 63 -8.20 -16.79 5.28
CA VAL A 63 -8.83 -15.48 5.03
C VAL A 63 -8.01 -14.35 5.65
N SER A 64 -7.58 -14.50 6.90
CA SER A 64 -6.73 -13.52 7.59
C SER A 64 -5.37 -13.31 6.88
N ALA A 65 -4.72 -14.41 6.47
CA ALA A 65 -3.45 -14.35 5.77
C ALA A 65 -3.56 -13.67 4.40
N ASP A 66 -4.65 -13.93 3.66
CA ASP A 66 -4.92 -13.33 2.36
C ASP A 66 -5.19 -11.83 2.47
N LEU A 67 -6.06 -11.43 3.40
CA LEU A 67 -6.35 -10.01 3.64
C LEU A 67 -5.11 -9.25 4.10
N LYS A 68 -4.30 -9.83 4.99
CA LYS A 68 -3.01 -9.24 5.40
C LYS A 68 -2.04 -9.10 4.22
N ARG A 69 -1.94 -10.12 3.36
CA ARG A 69 -1.04 -10.13 2.19
C ARG A 69 -1.44 -9.09 1.14
N SER A 70 -2.70 -8.70 1.07
CA SER A 70 -3.16 -7.64 0.17
C SER A 70 -2.57 -6.26 0.49
N GLY A 71 -2.14 -6.02 1.73
CA GLY A 71 -1.69 -4.71 2.21
C GLY A 71 -2.82 -3.70 2.44
N LEU A 72 -4.08 -4.06 2.15
CA LEU A 72 -5.24 -3.20 2.34
C LEU A 72 -5.88 -3.33 3.73
N PHE A 73 -5.53 -4.39 4.47
CA PHE A 73 -6.13 -4.72 5.76
C PHE A 73 -5.06 -5.02 6.82
N ALA A 74 -5.38 -4.68 8.06
CA ALA A 74 -4.60 -5.02 9.24
C ALA A 74 -5.44 -5.92 10.16
N PRO A 75 -5.32 -7.26 10.05
CA PRO A 75 -6.01 -8.16 10.96
C PRO A 75 -5.58 -7.93 12.41
N ILE A 76 -6.57 -7.77 13.29
CA ILE A 76 -6.36 -7.58 14.73
C ILE A 76 -6.06 -8.94 15.38
N ASP A 77 -5.14 -8.95 16.34
CA ASP A 77 -4.81 -10.16 17.09
C ASP A 77 -6.03 -10.69 17.86
N LYS A 78 -6.29 -12.00 17.74
CA LYS A 78 -7.43 -12.67 18.39
C LYS A 78 -7.37 -12.59 19.91
N SER A 79 -6.19 -12.34 20.50
CA SER A 79 -6.02 -12.12 21.94
C SER A 79 -6.66 -10.81 22.40
N ALA A 80 -6.88 -9.85 21.50
CA ALA A 80 -7.55 -8.59 21.82
C ALA A 80 -9.08 -8.73 21.88
N PHE A 81 -9.65 -9.80 21.31
CA PHE A 81 -11.11 -9.93 21.18
C PHE A 81 -11.79 -10.07 22.54
N ILE A 82 -12.59 -9.06 22.89
CA ILE A 82 -13.40 -9.00 24.12
C ILE A 82 -14.61 -9.92 23.99
N GLU A 83 -15.37 -9.79 22.90
CA GLU A 83 -16.46 -10.70 22.57
C GLU A 83 -15.93 -11.98 21.90
N LYS A 84 -16.52 -13.12 22.26
CA LYS A 84 -16.34 -14.39 21.56
C LYS A 84 -17.64 -14.72 20.82
N ILE A 85 -17.62 -14.64 19.50
CA ILE A 85 -18.79 -14.94 18.67
C ILE A 85 -19.07 -16.45 18.71
N SER A 86 -20.26 -16.81 19.18
CA SER A 86 -20.71 -18.20 19.25
C SER A 86 -21.58 -18.60 18.05
N SER A 87 -22.24 -17.63 17.40
CA SER A 87 -23.03 -17.82 16.19
C SER A 87 -22.76 -16.65 15.21
N PRO A 88 -22.44 -16.94 13.94
CA PRO A 88 -22.22 -15.89 12.94
C PRO A 88 -23.52 -15.14 12.57
N ASP A 89 -24.69 -15.75 12.79
CA ASP A 89 -26.00 -15.14 12.50
C ASP A 89 -26.49 -14.19 13.60
N ALA A 90 -25.87 -14.25 14.78
CA ALA A 90 -26.20 -13.37 15.88
C ALA A 90 -25.57 -11.98 15.65
N THR A 91 -26.31 -10.92 16.01
CA THR A 91 -25.78 -9.56 15.96
C THR A 91 -24.64 -9.40 16.97
N PRO A 92 -23.42 -9.01 16.54
CA PRO A 92 -22.29 -8.78 17.43
C PRO A 92 -22.52 -7.60 18.38
N ARG A 93 -21.85 -7.62 19.53
CA ARG A 93 -21.74 -6.47 20.42
C ARG A 93 -20.72 -5.47 19.86
N PHE A 94 -21.14 -4.67 18.89
CA PHE A 94 -20.27 -3.71 18.18
C PHE A 94 -19.42 -2.82 19.09
N GLU A 95 -19.88 -2.52 20.31
CA GLU A 95 -19.10 -1.74 21.30
C GLU A 95 -17.79 -2.43 21.70
N ASP A 96 -17.79 -3.75 21.85
CA ASP A 96 -16.57 -4.53 22.18
C ASP A 96 -15.53 -4.46 21.06
N TRP A 97 -15.99 -4.42 19.81
CA TRP A 97 -15.14 -4.37 18.62
C TRP A 97 -14.57 -2.95 18.39
N LYS A 98 -15.35 -1.92 18.70
CA LYS A 98 -14.88 -0.53 18.66
C LYS A 98 -13.75 -0.27 19.66
N VAL A 99 -13.81 -0.85 20.86
CA VAL A 99 -12.76 -0.70 21.90
C VAL A 99 -11.38 -1.15 21.40
N ILE A 100 -11.34 -2.16 20.53
CA ILE A 100 -10.10 -2.67 19.94
C ILE A 100 -9.78 -2.04 18.59
N ASN A 101 -10.45 -0.93 18.23
CA ASN A 101 -10.32 -0.20 16.97
C ASN A 101 -10.62 -1.03 15.72
N ALA A 102 -11.46 -2.07 15.82
CA ALA A 102 -11.92 -2.79 14.64
C ALA A 102 -12.87 -1.90 13.82
N GLN A 103 -12.54 -1.67 12.55
CA GLN A 103 -13.40 -0.93 11.62
C GLN A 103 -14.31 -1.87 10.81
N ALA A 104 -13.93 -3.14 10.71
CA ALA A 104 -14.71 -4.21 10.12
C ALA A 104 -14.62 -5.48 10.97
N LEU A 105 -15.65 -6.32 10.88
CA LEU A 105 -15.75 -7.60 11.55
C LEU A 105 -16.17 -8.67 10.53
N VAL A 106 -15.47 -9.79 10.54
CA VAL A 106 -15.78 -10.98 9.75
C VAL A 106 -16.08 -12.14 10.70
N THR A 107 -17.27 -12.70 10.55
CA THR A 107 -17.72 -13.93 11.20
C THR A 107 -18.16 -14.92 10.13
N GLY A 108 -18.20 -16.20 10.46
CA GLY A 108 -18.61 -17.22 9.51
C GLY A 108 -18.80 -18.58 10.16
N SER A 109 -19.33 -19.51 9.39
CA SER A 109 -19.45 -20.91 9.76
C SER A 109 -19.06 -21.82 8.60
N VAL A 110 -18.67 -23.04 8.95
CA VAL A 110 -18.35 -24.11 8.02
C VAL A 110 -19.23 -25.30 8.37
N SER A 111 -19.94 -25.80 7.37
CA SER A 111 -20.78 -26.99 7.47
C SER A 111 -20.38 -27.97 6.39
N LYS A 112 -20.36 -29.26 6.74
CA LYS A 112 -20.24 -30.33 5.77
C LYS A 112 -21.64 -30.73 5.30
N GLU A 113 -21.84 -30.73 3.98
CA GLU A 113 -23.10 -31.20 3.39
C GLU A 113 -23.16 -32.73 3.34
N ALA A 114 -24.36 -33.28 3.13
CA ALA A 114 -24.60 -34.72 3.23
C ALA A 114 -23.98 -35.51 2.07
N ASP A 115 -23.70 -34.86 0.95
CA ASP A 115 -23.12 -35.44 -0.27
C ASP A 115 -21.58 -35.43 -0.28
N GLY A 116 -20.94 -34.77 0.68
CA GLY A 116 -19.49 -34.84 0.92
C GLY A 116 -18.72 -33.72 0.21
#